data_AF-A0AAU5BBJ6-F1
#
_entry.id   AF-A0AAU5BBJ6-F1
#
_cell.length_a   1.000
_cell.length_b   1.000
_cell.length_c   1.000
_cell.angle_alpha   90.00
_cell.angle_beta   90.00
_cell.angle_gamma   90.00
#
_symmetry.space_group_name_H-M   'P 1'
#
loop_
_entity.id
_entity.type
_entity.pdbx_description
1 polymer ?
#
loop_
_entity_poly.entity_id
_entity_poly.type
_entity_poly.pdbx_seq_one_letter_code
_entity_poly.pdbx_strand_id
1 'polypeptide(L)'
;MNLWDLIARADARALAASGLACLDRCLPPAPEGEGPEPLRPLWASCEDGTEWAARLTAARETVAALDGPAGAGPAPAEPLTRIRAVLDAAPETFEAGPLRAWADTCSLLSLEIHRRADQPPAPDAVNPAADTAGLPEAPEGGEREALELLRIGSAGAEADAGPLVTGELRRQRELLEILAETAGSPGSGAGLRRALDHSTEGRRVLRAVMSRRARNQA
;
A
#
# COMPACT_ATOMS: atom_id res chain seq x y z
N MET A 1 16.11 6.03 -10.91
CA MET A 1 14.99 6.85 -11.45
C MET A 1 14.09 7.22 -10.27
N ASN A 2 13.39 8.36 -10.27
CA ASN A 2 12.41 8.60 -9.19
C ASN A 2 11.21 7.66 -9.38
N LEU A 3 10.40 7.49 -8.34
CA LEU A 3 9.28 6.56 -8.36
C LEU A 3 8.18 7.00 -9.33
N TRP A 4 7.92 8.31 -9.40
CA TRP A 4 6.96 8.90 -10.32
C TRP A 4 7.26 8.54 -11.79
N ASP A 5 8.52 8.68 -12.20
CA ASP A 5 8.99 8.38 -13.56
C ASP A 5 8.90 6.89 -13.88
N LEU A 6 9.15 6.01 -12.90
CA LEU A 6 9.00 4.56 -13.05
C LEU A 6 7.53 4.19 -13.28
N ILE A 7 6.59 4.73 -12.49
CA ILE A 7 5.15 4.51 -12.67
C ILE A 7 4.69 5.08 -14.02
N ALA A 8 5.16 6.28 -14.39
CA ALA A 8 4.82 6.93 -15.65
C ALA A 8 5.33 6.19 -16.91
N ARG A 9 6.23 5.23 -16.77
CA ARG A 9 6.79 4.42 -17.88
C ARG A 9 6.36 2.96 -17.86
N ALA A 10 5.76 2.50 -16.77
CA ALA A 10 5.36 1.12 -16.57
C ALA A 10 4.27 0.68 -17.58
N ASP A 11 4.36 -0.58 -17.99
CA ASP A 11 3.32 -1.28 -18.76
C ASP A 11 2.13 -1.67 -17.86
N ALA A 12 1.00 -2.10 -18.45
CA ALA A 12 -0.21 -2.48 -17.71
C ALA A 12 0.07 -3.56 -16.65
N ARG A 13 0.91 -4.55 -16.97
CA ARG A 13 1.34 -5.61 -16.05
C ARG A 13 2.06 -5.05 -14.83
N ALA A 14 3.04 -4.18 -15.04
CA ALA A 14 3.83 -3.59 -13.96
C ALA A 14 2.99 -2.63 -13.10
N LEU A 15 2.07 -1.89 -13.71
CA LEU A 15 1.12 -1.03 -13.01
C LEU A 15 0.17 -1.84 -12.12
N ALA A 16 -0.44 -2.90 -12.66
CA ALA A 16 -1.30 -3.79 -11.89
C ALA A 16 -0.53 -4.46 -10.73
N ALA A 17 0.63 -5.04 -11.02
CA ALA A 17 1.47 -5.71 -10.02
C ALA A 17 1.98 -4.76 -8.93
N SER A 18 2.42 -3.54 -9.28
CA SER A 18 2.89 -2.56 -8.29
C SER A 18 1.77 -2.02 -7.40
N GLY A 19 0.58 -1.78 -7.96
CA GLY A 19 -0.62 -1.44 -7.18
C GLY A 19 -0.96 -2.55 -6.18
N LEU A 20 -1.04 -3.80 -6.63
CA LEU A 20 -1.30 -4.95 -5.75
C LEU A 20 -0.21 -5.13 -4.69
N ALA A 21 1.07 -4.95 -5.04
CA ALA A 21 2.17 -5.02 -4.08
C ALA A 21 2.04 -3.99 -2.95
N CYS A 22 1.55 -2.79 -3.24
CA CYS A 22 1.31 -1.76 -2.25
C CYS A 22 0.14 -2.12 -1.32
N LEU A 23 -0.98 -2.59 -1.87
CA LEU A 23 -2.15 -2.98 -1.08
C LEU A 23 -1.86 -4.23 -0.24
N ASP A 24 -1.28 -5.26 -0.84
CA ASP A 24 -0.97 -6.54 -0.20
C ASP A 24 0.02 -6.40 0.96
N ARG A 25 0.95 -5.45 0.86
CA ARG A 25 1.88 -5.07 1.93
C ARG A 25 1.17 -4.45 3.14
N CYS A 26 0.10 -3.69 2.88
CA CYS A 26 -0.60 -2.90 3.88
C CYS A 26 -1.83 -3.60 4.48
N LEU A 27 -2.28 -4.72 3.89
CA LEU A 27 -3.41 -5.49 4.40
C LEU A 27 -3.12 -6.06 5.81
N PRO A 28 -4.08 -5.98 6.75
CA PRO A 28 -3.96 -6.65 8.03
C PRO A 28 -3.95 -8.18 7.86
N PRO A 29 -3.40 -8.94 8.84
CA PRO A 29 -3.51 -10.39 8.81
C PRO A 29 -4.98 -10.84 8.80
N ALA A 30 -5.27 -11.91 8.07
CA ALA A 30 -6.52 -12.62 8.24
C ALA A 30 -6.63 -13.12 9.70
N PRO A 31 -7.82 -13.08 10.31
CA PRO A 31 -8.05 -13.71 11.60
C PRO A 31 -7.68 -15.19 11.49
N GLU A 32 -6.88 -15.69 12.45
CA GLU A 32 -6.44 -17.10 12.57
C GLU A 32 -5.35 -17.61 11.61
N GLY A 33 -4.84 -16.80 10.68
CA GLY A 33 -3.60 -17.12 9.94
C GLY A 33 -3.68 -18.29 8.93
N GLU A 34 -4.85 -18.91 8.79
CA GLU A 34 -5.12 -20.01 7.84
C GLU A 34 -6.01 -19.59 6.65
N GLY A 35 -6.50 -18.35 6.64
CA GLY A 35 -7.29 -17.80 5.53
C GLY A 35 -6.46 -17.57 4.25
N PRO A 36 -7.08 -17.66 3.06
CA PRO A 36 -6.40 -17.37 1.80
C PRO A 36 -5.87 -15.94 1.77
N GLU A 37 -4.68 -15.73 1.21
CA GLU A 37 -4.14 -14.40 0.93
C GLU A 37 -5.10 -13.64 0.00
N PRO A 38 -5.78 -12.56 0.46
CA PRO A 38 -6.95 -12.01 -0.24
C PRO A 38 -6.71 -11.57 -1.68
N LEU A 39 -5.49 -11.10 -1.98
CA LEU A 39 -5.12 -10.58 -3.31
C LEU A 39 -4.42 -11.62 -4.18
N ARG A 40 -4.10 -12.80 -3.65
CA ARG A 40 -3.31 -13.81 -4.36
C ARG A 40 -3.95 -14.31 -5.66
N PRO A 41 -5.27 -14.54 -5.73
CA PRO A 41 -5.90 -14.87 -7.01
C PRO A 41 -5.75 -13.74 -8.04
N LEU A 42 -5.87 -12.48 -7.61
CA LEU A 42 -5.80 -11.32 -8.50
C LEU A 42 -4.40 -11.15 -9.12
N TRP A 43 -3.34 -11.45 -8.38
CA TRP A 43 -1.96 -11.49 -8.89
C TRP A 43 -1.76 -12.38 -10.11
N ALA A 44 -2.53 -13.46 -10.24
CA ALA A 44 -2.46 -14.35 -11.41
C ALA A 44 -2.92 -13.68 -12.71
N SER A 45 -3.67 -12.58 -12.62
CA SER A 45 -4.15 -11.82 -13.78
C SER A 45 -3.16 -10.73 -14.23
N CYS A 46 -2.11 -10.45 -13.44
CA CYS A 46 -1.22 -9.32 -13.73
C CYS A 46 -0.42 -9.50 -15.02
N GLU A 47 -0.13 -10.73 -15.45
CA GLU A 47 0.74 -10.97 -16.60
C GLU A 47 0.16 -10.40 -17.90
N ASP A 48 -1.13 -10.60 -18.12
CA ASP A 48 -1.79 -10.28 -19.39
C ASP A 48 -3.24 -9.77 -19.23
N GLY A 49 -3.73 -9.62 -18.00
CA GLY A 49 -5.09 -9.20 -17.70
C GLY A 49 -6.13 -10.33 -17.76
N THR A 50 -5.73 -11.58 -18.02
CA THR A 50 -6.64 -12.72 -18.09
C THR A 50 -7.45 -12.86 -16.81
N GLU A 51 -8.79 -12.83 -16.92
CA GLU A 51 -9.74 -12.85 -15.80
C GLU A 51 -9.62 -11.69 -14.79
N TRP A 52 -8.94 -10.59 -15.15
CA TRP A 52 -8.70 -9.46 -14.23
C TRP A 52 -9.98 -8.97 -13.53
N ALA A 53 -11.03 -8.64 -14.29
CA ALA A 53 -12.28 -8.13 -13.73
C ALA A 53 -12.95 -9.13 -12.76
N ALA A 54 -13.01 -10.42 -13.15
CA ALA A 54 -13.61 -11.46 -12.33
C ALA A 54 -12.83 -11.68 -11.02
N ARG A 55 -11.50 -11.74 -11.10
CA ARG A 55 -10.64 -11.90 -9.92
C ARG A 55 -10.60 -10.64 -9.05
N LEU A 56 -10.79 -9.46 -9.63
CA LEU A 56 -10.89 -8.20 -8.88
C LEU A 56 -12.16 -8.17 -8.03
N THR A 57 -13.30 -8.60 -8.58
CA THR A 57 -14.55 -8.75 -7.81
C THR A 57 -14.37 -9.72 -6.64
N ALA A 58 -13.79 -10.90 -6.88
CA ALA A 58 -13.52 -11.88 -5.83
C ALA A 58 -12.55 -11.34 -4.75
N ALA A 59 -11.55 -10.55 -5.15
CA ALA A 59 -10.62 -9.91 -4.22
C ALA A 59 -11.33 -8.87 -3.33
N ARG A 60 -12.22 -8.04 -3.89
CA ARG A 60 -13.03 -7.07 -3.13
C ARG A 60 -13.88 -7.77 -2.07
N GLU A 61 -14.56 -8.86 -2.43
CA GLU A 61 -15.35 -9.66 -1.50
C GLU A 61 -14.50 -10.26 -0.37
N THR A 62 -13.34 -10.83 -0.72
CA THR A 62 -12.44 -11.44 0.25
C THR A 62 -11.86 -10.41 1.23
N VAL A 63 -11.48 -9.22 0.73
CA VAL A 63 -10.99 -8.13 1.59
C VAL A 63 -12.11 -7.55 2.47
N ALA A 64 -13.34 -7.43 1.95
CA ALA A 64 -14.48 -6.98 2.75
C ALA A 64 -14.80 -7.95 3.91
N ALA A 65 -14.55 -9.24 3.74
CA ALA A 65 -14.75 -10.25 4.78
C ALA A 65 -13.72 -10.18 5.93
N LEU A 66 -12.62 -9.43 5.79
CA LEU A 66 -11.62 -9.27 6.86
C LEU A 66 -12.16 -8.55 8.09
N ASP A 67 -13.26 -7.79 7.95
CA ASP A 67 -13.91 -7.06 9.04
C ASP A 67 -14.77 -7.98 9.94
N GLY A 68 -14.85 -9.27 9.60
CA GLY A 68 -15.79 -10.20 10.23
C GLY A 68 -17.25 -9.90 9.81
N PRO A 69 -18.22 -10.64 10.38
CA PRO A 69 -19.62 -10.44 10.04
C PRO A 69 -20.09 -9.03 10.44
N ALA A 70 -20.83 -8.38 9.52
CA ALA A 70 -21.35 -7.04 9.73
C ALA A 70 -22.11 -6.92 11.07
N GLY A 71 -21.65 -6.01 11.94
CA GLY A 71 -22.25 -5.77 13.25
C GLY A 71 -21.72 -6.63 14.42
N ALA A 72 -20.73 -7.50 14.19
CA ALA A 72 -20.22 -8.42 15.22
C ALA A 72 -18.88 -8.01 15.87
N GLY A 73 -18.39 -6.79 15.64
CA GLY A 73 -17.08 -6.34 16.16
C GLY A 73 -16.88 -4.82 16.13
N PRO A 74 -15.72 -4.35 16.64
CA PRO A 74 -15.34 -2.94 16.48
C PRO A 74 -15.27 -2.55 15.01
N ALA A 75 -15.49 -1.28 14.71
CA ALA A 75 -15.34 -0.74 13.35
C ALA A 75 -13.96 -1.10 12.76
N PRO A 76 -13.87 -1.31 11.43
CA PRO A 76 -12.61 -1.62 10.79
C PRO A 76 -11.55 -0.58 11.14
N ALA A 77 -10.32 -1.04 11.33
CA ALA A 77 -9.19 -0.14 11.49
C ALA A 77 -9.14 0.82 10.30
N GLU A 78 -8.88 2.09 10.60
CA GLU A 78 -8.89 3.17 9.61
C GLU A 78 -8.04 2.87 8.34
N PRO A 79 -6.85 2.24 8.44
CA PRO A 79 -6.09 1.84 7.26
C PRO A 79 -6.80 0.82 6.36
N LEU A 80 -7.53 -0.15 6.94
CA LEU A 80 -8.25 -1.17 6.16
C LEU A 80 -9.41 -0.54 5.37
N THR A 81 -10.11 0.43 5.96
CA THR A 81 -11.17 1.18 5.27
C THR A 81 -10.62 1.89 4.03
N ARG A 82 -9.44 2.53 4.14
CA ARG A 82 -8.80 3.19 2.99
C ARG A 82 -8.33 2.19 1.93
N ILE A 83 -7.73 1.07 2.34
CA ILE A 83 -7.30 0.01 1.42
C ILE A 83 -8.50 -0.53 0.61
N ARG A 84 -9.65 -0.74 1.27
CA ARG A 84 -10.89 -1.15 0.61
C ARG A 84 -11.33 -0.12 -0.43
N ALA A 85 -11.38 1.17 -0.06
CA ALA A 85 -11.76 2.23 -0.99
C ALA A 85 -10.86 2.27 -2.24
N VAL A 86 -9.55 2.09 -2.08
CA VAL A 86 -8.60 2.05 -3.21
C VAL A 86 -8.77 0.77 -4.04
N LEU A 87 -9.05 -0.38 -3.43
CA LEU A 87 -9.35 -1.62 -4.16
C LEU A 87 -10.69 -1.54 -4.92
N ASP A 88 -11.69 -0.89 -4.34
CA ASP A 88 -12.99 -0.64 -4.97
C ASP A 88 -12.85 0.32 -6.17
N ALA A 89 -11.92 1.28 -6.10
CA ALA A 89 -11.60 2.17 -7.21
C ALA A 89 -10.72 1.53 -8.31
N ALA A 90 -10.26 0.29 -8.14
CA ALA A 90 -9.45 -0.38 -9.15
C ALA A 90 -10.22 -0.51 -10.50
N PRO A 91 -9.57 -0.23 -11.64
CA PRO A 91 -10.22 -0.26 -12.93
C PRO A 91 -10.61 -1.69 -13.30
N GLU A 92 -11.81 -1.88 -13.88
CA GLU A 92 -12.24 -3.20 -14.36
C GLU A 92 -11.56 -3.59 -15.68
N THR A 93 -11.06 -2.61 -16.43
CA THR A 93 -10.31 -2.81 -17.66
C THR A 93 -8.81 -2.90 -17.39
N PHE A 94 -8.13 -3.85 -18.04
CA PHE A 94 -6.69 -4.03 -17.91
C PHE A 94 -5.89 -3.10 -18.85
N GLU A 95 -6.12 -1.79 -18.70
CA GLU A 95 -5.56 -0.76 -19.59
C GLU A 95 -4.56 0.13 -18.84
N ALA A 96 -3.45 0.46 -19.50
CA ALA A 96 -2.33 1.16 -18.86
C ALA A 96 -2.71 2.53 -18.27
N GLY A 97 -3.60 3.28 -18.93
CA GLY A 97 -4.04 4.60 -18.46
C GLY A 97 -4.76 4.53 -17.10
N PRO A 98 -5.90 3.83 -17.00
CA PRO A 98 -6.60 3.62 -15.73
C PRO A 98 -5.74 2.93 -14.67
N LEU A 99 -4.94 1.93 -15.04
CA LEU A 99 -4.04 1.24 -14.10
C LEU A 99 -2.96 2.16 -13.55
N ARG A 100 -2.52 3.17 -14.30
CA ARG A 100 -1.53 4.15 -13.82
C ARG A 100 -2.08 5.01 -12.70
N ALA A 101 -3.25 5.62 -12.92
CA ALA A 101 -3.89 6.46 -11.91
C ALA A 101 -4.18 5.66 -10.63
N TRP A 102 -4.57 4.38 -10.79
CA TRP A 102 -4.76 3.47 -9.67
C TRP A 102 -3.45 3.13 -8.96
N ALA A 103 -2.38 2.81 -9.69
CA ALA A 103 -1.07 2.53 -9.11
C ALA A 103 -0.50 3.73 -8.34
N ASP A 104 -0.64 4.96 -8.87
CA ASP A 104 -0.27 6.20 -8.16
C ASP A 104 -0.99 6.31 -6.81
N THR A 105 -2.30 6.04 -6.79
CA THR A 105 -3.13 6.07 -5.58
C THR A 105 -2.69 5.01 -4.57
N CYS A 106 -2.42 3.78 -5.04
CA CYS A 106 -1.90 2.69 -4.21
C CYS A 106 -0.54 3.02 -3.59
N SER A 107 0.37 3.59 -4.38
CA SER A 107 1.70 4.03 -3.94
C SER A 107 1.60 5.11 -2.86
N LEU A 108 0.78 6.14 -3.07
CA LEU A 108 0.56 7.22 -2.10
C LEU A 108 -0.02 6.70 -0.79
N LEU A 109 -1.06 5.86 -0.86
CA LEU A 109 -1.69 5.26 0.33
C LEU A 109 -0.67 4.44 1.13
N SER A 110 0.15 3.62 0.46
CA SER A 110 1.17 2.82 1.14
C SER A 110 2.17 3.69 1.90
N LEU A 111 2.66 4.78 1.28
CA LEU A 111 3.57 5.72 1.91
C LEU A 111 2.94 6.43 3.11
N GLU A 112 1.66 6.79 3.01
CA GLU A 112 0.92 7.40 4.10
C GLU A 112 0.77 6.46 5.31
N ILE A 113 0.45 5.18 5.06
CA ILE A 113 0.37 4.15 6.10
C ILE A 113 1.73 3.96 6.78
N HIS A 114 2.83 3.90 6.02
CA HIS A 114 4.18 3.75 6.58
C HIS A 114 4.61 4.99 7.37
N ARG A 115 4.26 6.20 6.90
CA ARG A 115 4.56 7.46 7.62
C ARG A 115 3.86 7.53 8.98
N ARG A 116 2.57 7.16 9.05
CA ARG A 116 1.85 7.08 10.33
C ARG A 116 2.48 6.08 11.30
N ALA A 117 3.10 5.03 10.77
CA ALA A 117 3.82 4.02 11.56
C ALA A 117 5.16 4.55 12.10
N ASP A 118 5.84 5.40 11.33
CA ASP A 118 7.11 6.04 11.69
C ASP A 118 6.95 7.14 12.76
N GLN A 119 5.81 7.83 12.77
CA GLN A 119 5.54 8.87 13.77
C GLN A 119 5.58 8.28 15.18
N PRO A 120 6.14 8.95 16.21
CA PRO A 120 6.00 8.50 17.58
C PRO A 120 4.51 8.43 17.98
N PRO A 121 4.11 7.63 18.99
CA PRO A 121 2.78 7.77 19.58
C PRO A 121 2.61 9.23 20.02
N ALA A 122 1.42 9.80 19.83
CA ALA A 122 1.15 11.14 20.33
C ALA A 122 1.48 11.17 21.83
N PRO A 123 2.17 12.22 22.33
CA PRO A 123 2.30 12.38 23.77
C PRO A 123 0.89 12.38 24.36
N ASP A 124 0.71 11.64 25.48
CA ASP A 124 -0.57 11.55 26.18
C ASP A 124 -1.22 12.93 26.21
N ALA A 125 -2.39 13.07 25.58
CA ALA A 125 -3.14 14.30 25.57
C ALA A 125 -3.50 14.63 27.02
N VAL A 126 -2.66 15.45 27.67
CA VAL A 126 -2.98 16.04 28.96
C VAL A 126 -4.25 16.85 28.75
N ASN A 127 -5.36 16.30 29.26
CA ASN A 127 -6.63 16.92 29.58
C ASN A 127 -6.92 18.26 28.86
N PRO A 128 -7.79 18.31 27.82
CA PRO A 128 -8.05 19.52 27.03
C PRO A 128 -8.94 20.56 27.76
N ALA A 129 -8.88 20.62 29.09
CA ALA A 129 -9.60 21.58 29.91
C ALA A 129 -8.67 22.68 30.44
N ALA A 130 -7.83 23.25 29.58
CA ALA A 130 -7.22 24.56 29.76
C ALA A 130 -6.71 25.06 28.39
N ASP A 131 -7.07 26.30 28.06
CA ASP A 131 -6.64 27.07 26.87
C ASP A 131 -7.16 26.63 25.49
N THR A 132 -8.40 27.06 25.22
CA THR A 132 -8.83 27.45 23.87
C THR A 132 -8.10 28.73 23.42
N ALA A 133 -6.82 28.61 23.10
CA ALA A 133 -6.05 29.63 22.37
C ALA A 133 -4.84 28.95 21.70
N GLY A 134 -5.06 28.38 20.51
CA GLY A 134 -4.01 27.75 19.71
C GLY A 134 -4.13 26.24 19.64
N LEU A 135 -5.21 25.74 19.02
CA LEU A 135 -5.19 24.37 18.51
C LEU A 135 -4.13 24.30 17.40
N PRO A 136 -3.15 23.39 17.45
CA PRO A 136 -2.35 23.12 16.27
C PRO A 136 -3.29 22.58 15.20
N GLU A 137 -3.35 23.28 14.07
CA GLU A 137 -4.03 22.82 12.87
C GLU A 137 -3.54 21.40 12.56
N ALA A 138 -4.45 20.49 12.22
CA ALA A 138 -4.08 19.17 11.72
C ALA A 138 -3.07 19.36 10.58
N PRO A 139 -2.02 18.53 10.44
CA PRO A 139 -1.00 18.74 9.43
C PRO A 139 -1.62 18.55 8.03
N GLU A 140 -2.11 19.65 7.46
CA GLU A 140 -2.54 19.77 6.08
C GLU A 140 -1.29 19.69 5.20
N GLY A 141 -0.84 18.48 4.89
CA GLY A 141 0.42 18.30 4.16
C GLY A 141 0.78 16.87 3.77
N GLY A 142 0.22 15.84 4.42
CA GLY A 142 0.64 14.46 4.21
C GLY A 142 0.56 13.97 2.76
N GLU A 143 -0.49 14.35 2.02
CA GLU A 143 -0.62 14.02 0.59
C GLU A 143 0.37 14.80 -0.28
N ARG A 144 0.57 16.11 -0.01
CA ARG A 144 1.52 16.96 -0.74
C ARG A 144 2.96 16.48 -0.55
N GLU A 145 3.32 16.14 0.67
CA GLU A 145 4.64 15.61 1.03
C GLU A 145 4.86 14.20 0.47
N ALA A 146 3.83 13.34 0.47
CA ALA A 146 3.89 12.05 -0.20
C ALA A 146 4.12 12.21 -1.72
N LEU A 147 3.39 13.13 -2.37
CA LEU A 147 3.59 13.49 -3.77
C LEU A 147 5.00 14.03 -4.04
N GLU A 148 5.56 14.80 -3.11
CA GLU A 148 6.92 15.32 -3.21
C GLU A 148 7.96 14.18 -3.12
N LEU A 149 7.80 13.23 -2.21
CA LEU A 149 8.68 12.06 -2.10
C LEU A 149 8.68 11.21 -3.37
N LEU A 150 7.53 11.05 -4.03
CA LEU A 150 7.44 10.34 -5.32
C LEU A 150 8.32 11.00 -6.40
N ARG A 151 8.39 12.35 -6.39
CA ARG A 151 9.02 13.16 -7.44
C ARG A 151 10.51 13.41 -7.20
N ILE A 152 10.90 13.65 -5.95
CA ILE A 152 12.29 14.06 -5.65
C ILE A 152 13.22 12.85 -5.64
N GLY A 153 12.76 11.68 -5.17
CA GLY A 153 13.49 10.40 -5.26
C GLY A 153 14.95 10.44 -4.79
N SER A 154 15.32 11.39 -3.93
CA SER A 154 16.69 11.62 -3.49
C SER A 154 16.89 11.03 -2.09
N ALA A 155 18.03 10.37 -1.88
CA ALA A 155 18.34 9.70 -0.62
C ALA A 155 18.29 10.63 0.61
N GLY A 156 18.48 11.94 0.42
CA GLY A 156 18.38 12.95 1.48
C GLY A 156 16.94 13.20 1.92
N ALA A 157 16.02 13.46 0.98
CA ALA A 157 14.60 13.67 1.29
C ALA A 157 13.91 12.40 1.84
N GLU A 158 14.40 11.22 1.45
CA GLU A 158 13.90 9.94 1.95
C GLU A 158 14.25 9.74 3.44
N ALA A 159 15.48 10.06 3.85
CA ALA A 159 15.95 9.86 5.21
C ALA A 159 15.18 10.72 6.24
N ASP A 160 14.78 11.93 5.86
CA ASP A 160 14.00 12.83 6.70
C ASP A 160 12.53 12.39 6.86
N ALA A 161 12.04 11.50 5.99
CA ALA A 161 10.66 11.01 6.01
C ALA A 161 10.42 9.83 6.98
N GLY A 162 11.47 9.29 7.59
CA GLY A 162 11.42 8.15 8.50
C GLY A 162 11.83 6.81 7.86
N PRO A 163 12.25 5.83 8.68
CA PRO A 163 12.85 4.59 8.19
C PRO A 163 11.87 3.67 7.45
N LEU A 164 10.59 3.62 7.84
CA LEU A 164 9.59 2.82 7.13
C LEU A 164 9.20 3.45 5.80
N VAL A 165 9.06 4.77 5.74
CA VAL A 165 8.82 5.50 4.48
C VAL A 165 10.01 5.32 3.52
N THR A 166 11.24 5.48 4.02
CA THR A 166 12.46 5.23 3.24
C THR A 166 12.49 3.80 2.67
N GLY A 167 12.21 2.80 3.52
CA GLY A 167 12.20 1.40 3.12
C GLY A 167 11.10 1.09 2.09
N GLU A 168 9.92 1.68 2.26
CA GLU A 168 8.80 1.53 1.35
C GLU A 168 9.09 2.15 -0.02
N LEU A 169 9.62 3.37 -0.08
CA LEU A 169 10.03 4.02 -1.34
C LEU A 169 11.07 3.20 -2.11
N ARG A 170 12.09 2.69 -1.41
CA ARG A 170 13.11 1.82 -2.02
C ARG A 170 12.47 0.58 -2.64
N ARG A 171 11.63 -0.13 -1.90
CA ARG A 171 10.96 -1.34 -2.40
C ARG A 171 10.05 -1.04 -3.61
N GLN A 172 9.28 0.05 -3.61
CA GLN A 172 8.42 0.38 -4.75
C GLN A 172 9.25 0.60 -6.03
N ARG A 173 10.39 1.30 -5.93
CA ARG A 173 11.32 1.48 -7.06
C ARG A 173 11.91 0.16 -7.54
N GLU A 174 12.49 -0.63 -6.62
CA GLU A 174 13.10 -1.93 -6.95
C GLU A 174 12.08 -2.86 -7.63
N LEU A 175 10.84 -2.88 -7.16
CA LEU A 175 9.77 -3.69 -7.75
C LEU A 175 9.45 -3.26 -9.18
N LEU A 176 9.32 -1.96 -9.45
CA LEU A 176 9.07 -1.45 -10.80
C LEU A 176 10.26 -1.68 -11.74
N GLU A 177 11.49 -1.57 -11.24
CA GLU A 177 12.71 -1.87 -11.99
C GLU A 177 12.76 -3.36 -12.37
N ILE A 178 12.54 -4.27 -11.42
CA ILE A 178 12.46 -5.73 -11.68
C ILE A 178 11.40 -6.03 -12.74
N LEU A 179 10.23 -5.41 -12.64
CA LEU A 179 9.15 -5.64 -13.60
C LEU A 179 9.50 -5.08 -14.97
N ALA A 180 10.11 -3.90 -15.05
CA ALA A 180 10.55 -3.32 -16.32
C ALA A 180 11.60 -4.18 -17.02
N GLU A 181 12.55 -4.76 -16.28
CA GLU A 181 13.59 -5.64 -16.82
C GLU A 181 13.03 -6.93 -17.44
N THR A 182 11.89 -7.43 -16.95
CA THR A 182 11.27 -8.66 -17.44
C THR A 182 10.16 -8.45 -18.46
N ALA A 183 9.85 -7.19 -18.81
CA ALA A 183 8.79 -6.86 -19.76
C ALA A 183 9.05 -7.47 -21.15
N GLY A 184 8.04 -8.15 -21.72
CA GLY A 184 8.13 -8.74 -23.07
C GLY A 184 9.13 -9.91 -23.20
N SER A 185 9.70 -10.38 -22.10
CA SER A 185 10.65 -11.50 -22.07
C SER A 185 9.94 -12.79 -21.62
N PRO A 186 10.43 -13.99 -22.00
CA PRO A 186 10.00 -15.25 -21.40
C PRO A 186 10.10 -15.28 -19.86
N GLY A 187 10.89 -14.39 -19.26
CA GLY A 187 11.01 -14.21 -17.81
C GLY A 187 9.93 -13.33 -17.15
N SER A 188 8.92 -12.86 -17.88
CA SER A 188 7.86 -11.97 -17.36
C SER A 188 7.21 -12.53 -16.08
N GLY A 189 6.74 -13.78 -16.12
CA GLY A 189 6.15 -14.46 -14.96
C GLY A 189 7.12 -14.64 -13.78
N ALA A 190 8.42 -14.81 -14.03
CA ALA A 190 9.42 -14.89 -12.97
C ALA A 190 9.63 -13.53 -12.26
N GLY A 191 9.56 -12.43 -13.01
CA GLY A 191 9.56 -11.08 -12.44
C GLY A 191 8.33 -10.81 -11.56
N LEU A 192 7.14 -11.26 -12.00
CA LEU A 192 5.92 -11.16 -11.19
C LEU A 192 6.00 -11.97 -9.89
N ARG A 193 6.53 -13.20 -9.95
CA ARG A 193 6.75 -14.01 -8.75
C ARG A 193 7.72 -13.33 -7.78
N ARG A 194 8.82 -12.75 -8.27
CA ARG A 194 9.75 -11.99 -7.44
C ARG A 194 9.08 -10.77 -6.81
N ALA A 195 8.27 -10.02 -7.55
CA ALA A 195 7.51 -8.88 -7.03
C ALA A 195 6.52 -9.30 -5.92
N LEU A 196 5.86 -10.45 -6.08
CA LEU A 196 4.99 -11.04 -5.06
C LEU A 196 5.77 -11.41 -3.79
N ASP A 197 6.94 -12.04 -3.94
CA ASP A 197 7.79 -12.40 -2.80
C ASP A 197 8.30 -11.17 -2.02
N HIS A 198 8.66 -10.08 -2.71
CA HIS A 198 8.99 -8.80 -2.05
C HIS A 198 7.82 -8.20 -1.26
N SER A 199 6.58 -8.43 -1.72
CA SER A 199 5.37 -7.94 -1.08
C SER A 199 5.04 -8.74 0.18
N THR A 200 5.22 -10.06 0.14
CA THR A 200 4.96 -10.96 1.28
C THR A 200 6.02 -10.84 2.39
N GLU A 201 7.31 -10.73 2.03
CA GLU A 201 8.40 -10.71 3.00
C GLU A 201 8.30 -9.52 3.97
N GLY A 202 8.16 -8.30 3.46
CA GLY A 202 8.15 -7.14 4.36
C GLY A 202 6.78 -6.79 4.95
N ARG A 203 5.70 -7.54 4.62
CA ARG A 203 4.43 -7.48 5.38
C ARG A 203 4.67 -7.79 6.86
N ARG A 204 5.64 -8.68 7.16
CA ARG A 204 6.02 -9.05 8.54
C ARG A 204 6.62 -7.88 9.32
N VAL A 205 7.42 -7.04 8.66
CA VAL A 205 8.10 -5.89 9.28
C VAL A 205 7.09 -4.82 9.69
N LEU A 206 6.22 -4.39 8.75
CA LEU A 206 5.20 -3.38 9.04
C LEU A 206 4.25 -3.86 10.13
N ARG A 207 3.85 -5.14 10.09
CA ARG A 207 3.01 -5.76 11.11
C ARG A 207 3.66 -5.75 12.49
N ALA A 208 4.93 -6.12 12.58
CA ALA A 208 5.65 -6.12 13.85
C ALA A 208 5.70 -4.70 14.46
N VAL A 209 5.91 -3.67 13.63
CA VAL A 209 5.89 -2.27 14.07
C VAL A 209 4.50 -1.86 14.55
N MET A 210 3.45 -2.11 13.76
CA MET A 210 2.07 -1.75 14.11
C MET A 210 1.58 -2.46 15.38
N SER A 211 1.91 -3.74 15.55
CA SER A 211 1.59 -4.50 16.77
C SER A 211 2.33 -3.96 18.00
N ARG A 212 3.60 -3.60 17.87
CA ARG A 212 4.36 -2.93 18.95
C ARG A 212 3.71 -1.60 19.32
N ARG A 213 3.28 -0.82 18.33
CA ARG A 213 2.62 0.47 18.54
C ARG A 213 1.28 0.33 19.25
N ALA A 214 0.41 -0.58 18.79
CA ALA A 214 -0.88 -0.84 19.43
C ALA A 214 -0.71 -1.24 20.92
N ARG A 215 0.29 -2.07 21.24
CA ARG A 215 0.62 -2.43 22.63
C ARG A 215 1.15 -1.27 23.48
N ASN A 216 1.79 -0.28 22.86
CA ASN A 216 2.27 0.90 23.57
C ASN A 216 1.19 1.97 23.76
N GLN A 217 0.02 1.81 23.13
CA GLN A 217 -1.13 2.73 23.21
C GLN A 217 -2.28 2.18 24.06
N ALA A 218 -2.20 0.91 24.49
CA ALA A 218 -3.17 0.22 25.34
C ALA A 218 -2.66 0.17 26.78
#